data_AF-A0A1G3UX88-F1
#
_entry.id   AF-A0A1G3UX88-F1
#
_cell.length_a   1.000
_cell.length_b   1.000
_cell.length_c   1.000
_cell.angle_alpha   90.00
_cell.angle_beta   90.00
_cell.angle_gamma   90.00
#
_symmetry.space_group_name_H-M   'P 1'
#
loop_
_entity.id
_entity.type
_entity.pdbx_description
1 polymer ?
#
loop_
_entity_poly.entity_id
_entity_poly.type
_entity_poly.pdbx_seq_one_letter_code
_entity_poly.pdbx_strand_id
1 'polypeptide(L)'
;MIVICLLTKKFKTKNISATISKYAAENDSSPLEFSFDINEVDTYIKTVSEKSFVLYNEDINHYYSDHDKMLNEHVQLKQMYTITVKKELKKIIKLIYSIDFSADNTTPVIILHPESQIPYKKYQPKEIYILLLKELNNIKAVNNILVNIFDEQMKEKLKVFVKYLYSGKFITKIKIPLFSGIKVEVRRSSKLVMKFMQKESTHQVIEVDAGEVLIDFIKPVFGKNGFNAFGDIIDNAYLKNNEDLKCYVDDKSIEIIEDDDKKSYISKIKGYVHFDKENFYIDNKLKMQRLSRVQDSVAKEENNNIEVIISQSDSSLDSLGEGVQLTSETINIHGHVGAKSSLKAVNLTIEGATHKDSIQEAKFVTINRHKGKLRCHSARIKLLEGGEVHATNVEIENSLGGVVYAENVTVGHVKSNLKIYASNSINIKLVSGEDNLFKINYKDIPTLNSKYNFITQEIEDL
;
A
#
# COMPACT_ATOMS: atom_id res chain seq x y z
N MET A 1 -31.14 -22.08 -57.24
CA MET A 1 -31.50 -20.70 -56.83
C MET A 1 -31.66 -20.73 -55.31
N ILE A 2 -30.57 -20.54 -54.56
CA ILE A 2 -30.61 -20.55 -53.08
C ILE A 2 -30.96 -19.13 -52.64
N VAL A 3 -32.18 -18.95 -52.16
CA VAL A 3 -32.61 -17.72 -51.50
C VAL A 3 -31.85 -17.65 -50.18
N ILE A 4 -30.73 -16.92 -50.16
CA ILE A 4 -30.06 -16.54 -48.92
C ILE A 4 -30.98 -15.51 -48.25
N CYS A 5 -31.81 -15.96 -47.32
CA CYS A 5 -32.48 -15.05 -46.40
C CYS A 5 -31.40 -14.38 -45.55
N LEU A 6 -31.01 -13.16 -45.93
CA LEU A 6 -30.15 -12.31 -45.12
C LEU A 6 -30.93 -11.92 -43.87
N LEU A 7 -30.62 -12.58 -42.75
CA LEU A 7 -31.11 -12.20 -41.42
C LEU A 7 -30.83 -10.71 -41.21
N THR A 8 -31.91 -9.92 -41.23
CA THR A 8 -31.90 -8.46 -41.12
C THR A 8 -33.00 -8.04 -40.17
N LYS A 9 -32.67 -7.31 -39.10
CA LYS A 9 -33.65 -6.86 -38.09
C LYS A 9 -33.28 -5.48 -37.54
N LYS A 10 -34.30 -4.66 -37.29
CA LYS A 10 -34.14 -3.36 -36.64
C LYS A 10 -34.29 -3.47 -35.12
N PHE A 11 -33.47 -2.73 -34.40
CA PHE A 11 -33.48 -2.66 -32.94
C PHE A 11 -33.35 -1.21 -32.47
N LYS A 12 -33.94 -0.91 -31.32
CA LYS A 12 -33.69 0.33 -30.58
C LYS A 12 -32.93 -0.04 -29.31
N THR A 13 -31.74 0.52 -29.12
CA THR A 13 -30.82 0.08 -28.06
C THR A 13 -29.91 1.19 -27.55
N LYS A 14 -29.51 1.07 -26.28
CA LYS A 14 -28.44 1.89 -25.67
C LYS A 14 -27.08 1.18 -25.72
N ASN A 15 -27.05 -0.14 -25.98
CA ASN A 15 -25.84 -0.95 -26.03
C ASN A 15 -25.88 -1.86 -27.26
N ILE A 16 -25.20 -1.42 -28.32
CA ILE A 16 -25.16 -2.08 -29.62
C ILE A 16 -24.52 -3.48 -29.50
N SER A 17 -23.38 -3.59 -28.80
CA SER A 17 -22.65 -4.85 -28.64
C SER A 17 -23.50 -5.92 -27.95
N ALA A 18 -24.18 -5.57 -26.86
CA ALA A 18 -25.08 -6.49 -26.16
C ALA A 18 -26.27 -6.92 -27.04
N THR A 19 -26.80 -6.00 -27.85
CA THR A 19 -27.92 -6.30 -28.77
C THR A 19 -27.48 -7.25 -29.88
N ILE A 20 -26.29 -7.06 -30.46
CA ILE A 20 -25.74 -7.97 -31.46
C ILE A 20 -25.46 -9.34 -30.85
N SER A 21 -24.86 -9.42 -29.67
CA SER A 21 -24.61 -10.70 -29.00
C SER A 21 -25.90 -11.47 -28.70
N LYS A 22 -26.94 -10.77 -28.23
CA LYS A 22 -28.26 -11.37 -28.01
C LYS A 22 -28.88 -11.87 -29.30
N TYR A 23 -28.88 -11.04 -30.36
CA TYR A 23 -29.42 -11.43 -31.65
C TYR A 23 -28.65 -12.60 -32.28
N ALA A 24 -27.33 -12.64 -32.13
CA ALA A 24 -26.49 -13.72 -32.62
C ALA A 24 -26.79 -15.04 -31.89
N ALA A 25 -26.96 -15.01 -30.56
CA ALA A 25 -27.35 -16.16 -29.75
C ALA A 25 -28.76 -16.67 -30.10
N GLU A 26 -29.72 -15.78 -30.35
CA GLU A 26 -31.07 -16.14 -30.81
C GLU A 26 -31.08 -16.83 -32.20
N ASN A 27 -29.99 -16.75 -32.96
CA ASN A 27 -29.85 -17.28 -34.32
C ASN A 27 -28.68 -18.27 -34.47
N ASP A 28 -28.20 -18.86 -33.36
CA ASP A 28 -27.10 -19.84 -33.33
C ASP A 28 -25.88 -19.46 -34.19
N SER A 29 -25.52 -18.16 -34.19
CA SER A 29 -24.48 -17.58 -35.03
C SER A 29 -23.46 -16.82 -34.19
N SER A 30 -22.25 -16.62 -34.71
CA SER A 30 -21.24 -15.80 -34.03
C SER A 30 -21.58 -14.29 -34.15
N PRO A 31 -21.39 -13.47 -33.08
CA PRO A 31 -21.54 -12.01 -33.17
C PRO A 31 -20.67 -11.37 -34.26
N LEU A 32 -19.55 -12.01 -34.62
CA LEU A 32 -18.63 -11.54 -35.67
C LEU A 32 -19.20 -11.67 -37.08
N GLU A 33 -20.25 -12.47 -37.27
CA GLU A 33 -20.94 -12.64 -38.56
C GLU A 33 -21.96 -11.52 -38.85
N PHE A 34 -22.20 -10.65 -37.89
CA PHE A 34 -23.16 -9.56 -38.01
C PHE A 34 -22.47 -8.20 -38.14
N SER A 35 -23.00 -7.38 -39.02
CA SER A 35 -22.74 -5.95 -39.08
C SER A 35 -23.97 -5.17 -38.66
N PHE A 36 -23.80 -3.89 -38.39
CA PHE A 36 -24.92 -3.00 -38.09
C PHE A 36 -24.74 -1.66 -38.76
N ASP A 37 -25.88 -1.04 -39.05
CA ASP A 37 -25.97 0.35 -39.49
C ASP A 37 -26.77 1.14 -38.47
N ILE A 38 -26.26 2.30 -38.07
CA ILE A 38 -27.01 3.28 -37.29
C ILE A 38 -27.97 4.00 -38.26
N ASN A 39 -29.27 3.88 -38.00
CA ASN A 39 -30.31 4.57 -38.75
C ASN A 39 -30.63 5.93 -38.13
N GLU A 40 -30.66 6.00 -36.79
CA GLU A 40 -31.09 7.17 -36.03
C GLU A 40 -30.39 7.21 -34.67
N VAL A 41 -30.16 8.42 -34.14
CA VAL A 41 -29.54 8.67 -32.84
C VAL A 41 -30.42 9.64 -32.07
N ASP A 42 -31.11 9.13 -31.05
CA ASP A 42 -31.87 9.94 -30.10
C ASP A 42 -30.94 10.38 -28.97
N THR A 43 -30.81 11.69 -28.74
CA THR A 43 -30.04 12.21 -27.61
C THR A 43 -30.98 12.65 -26.49
N TYR A 44 -30.70 12.18 -25.28
CA TYR A 44 -31.40 12.53 -24.07
C TYR A 44 -30.52 13.42 -23.21
N ILE A 45 -31.10 14.49 -22.68
CA ILE A 45 -30.42 15.44 -21.81
C ILE A 45 -31.02 15.39 -20.41
N LYS A 46 -30.17 15.64 -19.41
CA LYS A 46 -30.55 15.92 -18.02
C LYS A 46 -29.74 17.13 -17.56
N THR A 47 -30.35 18.03 -16.80
CA THR A 47 -29.72 19.25 -16.28
C THR A 47 -30.09 19.45 -14.81
N VAL A 48 -29.60 20.52 -14.17
CA VAL A 48 -30.05 20.93 -12.83
C VAL A 48 -31.56 21.25 -12.79
N SER A 49 -32.09 21.83 -13.87
CA SER A 49 -33.50 22.23 -13.98
C SER A 49 -34.40 21.03 -14.31
N GLU A 50 -33.90 20.10 -15.12
CA GLU A 50 -34.62 18.89 -15.53
C GLU A 50 -33.92 17.66 -14.94
N LYS A 51 -34.43 17.17 -13.81
CA LYS A 51 -33.80 16.09 -13.02
C LYS A 51 -33.88 14.71 -13.69
N SER A 52 -34.71 14.56 -14.72
CA SER A 52 -34.91 13.34 -15.49
C SER A 52 -34.29 13.44 -16.88
N PHE A 53 -34.02 12.30 -17.55
CA PHE A 53 -33.53 12.33 -18.93
C PHE A 53 -34.71 12.56 -19.87
N VAL A 54 -34.71 13.68 -20.57
CA VAL A 54 -35.72 14.03 -21.58
C VAL A 54 -35.12 13.99 -22.97
N LEU A 55 -35.92 13.62 -23.98
CA LEU A 55 -35.48 13.64 -25.37
C LEU A 55 -35.18 15.08 -25.78
N TYR A 56 -33.98 15.31 -26.29
CA TYR A 56 -33.55 16.63 -26.72
C TYR A 56 -33.63 16.74 -28.24
N ASN A 57 -34.45 17.68 -28.71
CA ASN A 57 -34.77 17.85 -30.14
C ASN A 57 -34.08 19.07 -30.78
N GLU A 58 -33.39 19.88 -29.98
CA GLU A 58 -32.65 21.06 -30.47
C GLU A 58 -31.20 20.70 -30.84
N ASP A 59 -30.52 21.59 -31.55
CA ASP A 59 -29.10 21.41 -31.88
C ASP A 59 -28.22 21.72 -30.66
N ILE A 60 -27.76 20.66 -29.99
CA ILE A 60 -26.87 20.73 -28.82
C ILE A 60 -25.62 21.55 -29.11
N ASN A 61 -25.01 21.40 -30.29
CA ASN A 61 -23.76 22.08 -30.61
C ASN A 61 -23.99 23.60 -30.74
N HIS A 62 -25.19 24.01 -31.16
CA HIS A 62 -25.57 25.42 -31.24
C HIS A 62 -25.91 25.99 -29.85
N TYR A 63 -26.80 25.32 -29.11
CA TYR A 63 -27.29 25.80 -27.81
C TYR A 63 -26.20 25.85 -26.73
N TYR A 64 -25.27 24.89 -26.76
CA TYR A 64 -24.09 24.81 -25.87
C TYR A 64 -22.78 25.17 -26.58
N SER A 65 -22.86 26.06 -27.57
CA SER A 65 -21.65 26.68 -28.15
C SER A 65 -20.83 27.45 -27.11
N ASP A 66 -21.50 27.99 -26.09
CA ASP A 66 -20.87 28.45 -24.85
C ASP A 66 -20.71 27.27 -23.88
N HIS A 67 -19.47 26.81 -23.73
CA HIS A 67 -19.11 25.71 -22.86
C HIS A 67 -19.37 26.00 -21.37
N ASP A 68 -19.26 27.26 -20.91
CA ASP A 68 -19.51 27.60 -19.50
C ASP A 68 -20.99 27.38 -19.15
N LYS A 69 -21.91 27.61 -20.09
CA LYS A 69 -23.35 27.31 -19.92
C LYS A 69 -23.60 25.83 -19.69
N MET A 70 -22.96 24.97 -20.47
CA MET A 70 -23.10 23.51 -20.37
C MET A 70 -22.65 22.98 -19.01
N LEU A 71 -21.55 23.53 -18.49
CA LEU A 71 -21.01 23.19 -17.18
C LEU A 71 -21.92 23.68 -16.05
N ASN A 72 -22.40 24.93 -16.12
CA ASN A 72 -23.27 25.54 -15.12
C ASN A 72 -24.63 24.85 -14.99
N GLU A 73 -25.16 24.31 -16.10
CA GLU A 73 -26.41 23.55 -16.09
C GLU A 73 -26.23 22.07 -15.67
N HIS A 74 -25.00 21.65 -15.34
CA HIS A 74 -24.61 20.26 -15.02
C HIS A 74 -25.16 19.25 -16.04
N VAL A 75 -24.95 19.55 -17.33
CA VAL A 75 -25.53 18.77 -18.42
C VAL A 75 -25.02 17.33 -18.41
N GLN A 76 -25.94 16.37 -18.46
CA GLN A 76 -25.64 14.97 -18.73
C GLN A 76 -26.33 14.52 -20.02
N LEU A 77 -25.61 13.79 -20.87
CA LEU A 77 -26.10 13.31 -22.16
C LEU A 77 -26.10 11.78 -22.22
N LYS A 78 -27.16 11.21 -22.78
CA LYS A 78 -27.23 9.77 -23.10
C LYS A 78 -27.82 9.59 -24.48
N GLN A 79 -27.29 8.63 -25.24
CA GLN A 79 -27.79 8.34 -26.58
C GLN A 79 -28.46 6.97 -26.66
N MET A 80 -29.51 6.91 -27.48
CA MET A 80 -30.20 5.68 -27.85
C MET A 80 -30.19 5.56 -29.37
N TYR A 81 -29.82 4.39 -29.85
CA TYR A 81 -29.57 4.14 -31.27
C TYR A 81 -30.67 3.26 -31.84
N THR A 82 -31.22 3.67 -32.98
CA THR A 82 -32.00 2.79 -33.85
C THR A 82 -31.05 2.17 -34.85
N ILE A 83 -30.77 0.87 -34.74
CA ILE A 83 -29.81 0.15 -35.59
C ILE A 83 -30.51 -0.88 -36.46
N THR A 84 -29.95 -1.14 -37.65
CA THR A 84 -30.28 -2.32 -38.47
C THR A 84 -29.14 -3.31 -38.38
N VAL A 85 -29.37 -4.47 -37.78
CA VAL A 85 -28.39 -5.57 -37.71
C VAL A 85 -28.59 -6.48 -38.92
N LYS A 86 -27.51 -6.86 -39.58
CA LYS A 86 -27.50 -7.64 -40.82
C LYS A 86 -26.44 -8.74 -40.73
N LYS A 87 -26.74 -9.94 -41.20
CA LYS A 87 -25.71 -10.97 -41.41
C LYS A 87 -24.88 -10.59 -42.64
N GLU A 88 -23.61 -10.26 -42.46
CA GLU A 88 -22.75 -9.75 -43.54
C GLU A 88 -21.40 -10.45 -43.55
N LEU A 89 -21.15 -11.20 -44.62
CA LEU A 89 -19.94 -12.02 -44.77
C LEU A 89 -18.69 -11.21 -45.16
N LYS A 90 -18.86 -9.96 -45.66
CA LYS A 90 -17.76 -9.09 -46.09
C LYS A 90 -18.07 -7.62 -45.85
N LYS A 91 -17.31 -6.97 -44.97
CA LYS A 91 -17.36 -5.51 -44.79
C LYS A 91 -16.68 -4.79 -45.95
N ILE A 92 -17.29 -3.69 -46.40
CA ILE A 92 -16.74 -2.81 -47.46
C ILE A 92 -15.46 -2.12 -46.98
N ILE A 93 -15.43 -1.68 -45.72
CA ILE A 93 -14.26 -1.10 -45.07
C ILE A 93 -13.85 -1.99 -43.91
N LYS A 94 -12.55 -2.25 -43.79
CA LYS A 94 -11.97 -2.93 -42.62
C LYS A 94 -10.86 -2.05 -42.05
N LEU A 95 -11.18 -1.31 -41.00
CA LEU A 95 -10.19 -0.48 -40.30
C LEU A 95 -9.42 -1.30 -39.29
N ILE A 96 -8.10 -1.12 -39.26
CA ILE A 96 -7.23 -1.57 -38.17
C ILE A 96 -6.93 -0.32 -37.34
N TYR A 97 -7.33 -0.33 -36.08
CA TYR A 97 -7.27 0.85 -35.24
C TYR A 97 -7.10 0.53 -33.75
N SER A 98 -6.66 1.54 -33.01
CA SER A 98 -6.80 1.63 -31.56
C SER A 98 -7.43 2.97 -31.19
N ILE A 99 -8.03 3.06 -30.00
CA ILE A 99 -8.55 4.32 -29.46
C ILE A 99 -7.71 4.65 -28.23
N ASP A 100 -7.21 5.87 -28.21
CA ASP A 100 -6.48 6.45 -27.09
C ASP A 100 -7.41 7.41 -26.35
N PHE A 101 -7.58 7.20 -25.04
CA PHE A 101 -8.42 8.03 -24.19
C PHE A 101 -7.53 8.90 -23.31
N SER A 102 -7.84 10.19 -23.22
CA SER A 102 -7.23 11.05 -22.21
C SER A 102 -7.63 10.59 -20.80
N ALA A 103 -6.86 10.95 -19.77
CA ALA A 103 -7.12 10.53 -18.39
C ALA A 103 -8.54 10.89 -17.89
N ASP A 104 -9.08 11.97 -18.44
CA ASP A 104 -10.39 12.56 -18.16
C ASP A 104 -11.44 12.21 -19.25
N ASN A 105 -11.06 11.44 -20.27
CA ASN A 105 -11.88 11.05 -21.41
C ASN A 105 -12.49 12.23 -22.21
N THR A 106 -11.91 13.42 -22.14
CA THR A 106 -12.40 14.61 -22.86
C THR A 106 -11.98 14.62 -24.33
N THR A 107 -10.88 13.97 -24.70
CA THR A 107 -10.37 13.97 -26.07
C THR A 107 -9.97 12.57 -26.55
N PRO A 108 -10.93 11.66 -26.79
CA PRO A 108 -10.63 10.36 -27.39
C PRO A 108 -10.14 10.51 -28.83
N VAL A 109 -9.06 9.80 -29.16
CA VAL A 109 -8.42 9.85 -30.48
C VAL A 109 -8.34 8.44 -31.07
N ILE A 110 -8.85 8.27 -32.28
CA ILE A 110 -8.64 7.03 -33.04
C ILE A 110 -7.29 7.09 -33.77
N ILE A 111 -6.52 6.01 -33.64
CA ILE A 111 -5.25 5.81 -34.35
C ILE A 111 -5.50 4.80 -35.47
N LEU A 112 -5.56 5.28 -36.70
CA LEU A 112 -5.76 4.43 -37.88
C LEU A 112 -4.43 3.91 -38.41
N HIS A 113 -4.37 2.62 -38.67
CA HIS A 113 -3.20 1.92 -39.16
C HIS A 113 -3.21 1.79 -40.71
N PRO A 114 -2.06 1.96 -41.39
CA PRO A 114 -1.93 1.82 -42.85
C PRO A 114 -2.45 0.50 -43.43
N GLU A 115 -2.42 -0.57 -42.62
CA GLU A 115 -2.90 -1.90 -42.98
C GLU A 115 -4.44 -1.99 -43.13
N SER A 116 -5.16 -0.89 -42.86
CA SER A 116 -6.61 -0.80 -43.06
C SER A 116 -7.02 -0.98 -44.52
N GLN A 117 -8.03 -1.80 -44.76
CA GLN A 117 -8.57 -2.05 -46.10
C GLN A 117 -9.66 -1.03 -46.41
N ILE A 118 -9.29 0.01 -47.16
CA ILE A 118 -10.18 1.07 -47.61
C ILE A 118 -10.24 1.03 -49.14
N PRO A 119 -11.42 0.86 -49.77
CA PRO A 119 -11.54 0.67 -51.22
C PRO A 119 -11.42 1.98 -52.02
N TYR A 120 -10.48 2.87 -51.70
CA TYR A 120 -10.38 4.22 -52.27
C TYR A 120 -10.12 4.25 -53.79
N LYS A 121 -9.59 3.16 -54.36
CA LYS A 121 -9.43 3.02 -55.82
C LYS A 121 -10.72 2.72 -56.57
N LYS A 122 -11.77 2.25 -55.87
CA LYS A 122 -13.04 1.81 -56.46
C LYS A 122 -14.17 2.85 -56.35
N TYR A 123 -14.01 3.82 -55.47
CA TYR A 123 -15.04 4.80 -55.14
C TYR A 123 -14.48 6.21 -55.30
N GLN A 124 -15.37 7.20 -55.38
CA GLN A 124 -15.00 8.62 -55.41
C GLN A 124 -14.64 9.13 -54.01
N PRO A 125 -13.81 10.19 -53.88
CA PRO A 125 -13.40 10.73 -52.57
C PRO A 125 -14.59 11.06 -51.65
N LYS A 126 -15.68 11.59 -52.22
CA LYS A 126 -16.91 11.92 -51.48
C LYS A 126 -17.58 10.67 -50.90
N GLU A 127 -17.58 9.56 -51.63
CA GLU A 127 -18.18 8.30 -51.19
C GLU A 127 -17.33 7.66 -50.08
N ILE A 128 -16.00 7.66 -50.23
CA ILE A 128 -15.09 7.19 -49.19
C ILE A 128 -15.22 8.02 -47.91
N TYR A 129 -15.35 9.34 -48.03
CA TYR A 129 -15.61 10.20 -46.88
C TYR A 129 -16.89 9.78 -46.14
N ILE A 130 -17.99 9.56 -46.86
CA ILE A 130 -19.27 9.15 -46.26
C ILE A 130 -19.15 7.77 -45.60
N LEU A 131 -18.49 6.82 -46.26
CA LEU A 131 -18.29 5.46 -45.71
C LEU A 131 -17.42 5.48 -44.45
N LEU A 132 -16.33 6.24 -44.45
CA LEU A 132 -15.47 6.38 -43.27
C LEU A 132 -16.16 7.12 -42.14
N LEU A 133 -16.92 8.18 -42.44
CA LEU A 133 -17.67 8.92 -41.43
C LEU A 133 -18.70 8.00 -40.74
N LYS A 134 -19.39 7.17 -41.53
CA LYS A 134 -20.31 6.16 -41.03
C LYS A 134 -19.60 5.13 -40.15
N GLU A 135 -18.45 4.61 -40.59
CA GLU A 135 -17.68 3.63 -39.81
C GLU A 135 -17.13 4.24 -38.50
N LEU A 136 -16.65 5.48 -38.52
CA LEU A 136 -16.21 6.17 -37.30
C LEU A 136 -17.39 6.39 -36.33
N ASN A 137 -18.57 6.74 -36.81
CA ASN A 137 -19.76 6.87 -35.97
C ASN A 137 -20.19 5.51 -35.39
N ASN A 138 -20.08 4.42 -36.15
CA ASN A 138 -20.30 3.07 -35.64
C ASN A 138 -19.30 2.72 -34.52
N ILE A 139 -18.01 3.05 -34.71
CA ILE A 139 -16.96 2.85 -33.70
C ILE A 139 -17.26 3.68 -32.44
N LYS A 140 -17.65 4.95 -32.60
CA LYS A 140 -18.03 5.82 -31.49
C LYS A 140 -19.18 5.22 -30.68
N ALA A 141 -20.26 4.82 -31.34
CA ALA A 141 -21.44 4.25 -30.68
C ALA A 141 -21.13 2.95 -29.92
N VAL A 142 -20.29 2.07 -30.46
CA VAL A 142 -19.86 0.82 -29.80
C VAL A 142 -19.00 1.10 -28.56
N ASN A 143 -18.24 2.19 -28.55
CA ASN A 143 -17.39 2.61 -27.43
C ASN A 143 -18.09 3.63 -26.51
N ASN A 144 -19.41 3.81 -26.64
CA ASN A 144 -20.22 4.78 -25.89
C ASN A 144 -19.76 6.25 -26.02
N ILE A 145 -18.99 6.58 -27.07
CA ILE A 145 -18.61 7.95 -27.38
C ILE A 145 -19.80 8.64 -28.08
N LEU A 146 -20.17 9.84 -27.63
CA LEU A 146 -21.28 10.61 -28.20
C LEU A 146 -21.12 10.85 -29.71
N VAL A 147 -22.13 10.45 -30.48
CA VAL A 147 -22.22 10.59 -31.94
C VAL A 147 -22.89 11.94 -32.29
N ASN A 148 -22.40 12.62 -33.33
CA ASN A 148 -22.90 13.93 -33.81
C ASN A 148 -22.81 15.12 -32.83
N ILE A 149 -22.07 14.96 -31.73
CA ILE A 149 -21.85 16.01 -30.71
C ILE A 149 -20.35 16.23 -30.59
N PHE A 150 -19.92 17.49 -30.64
CA PHE A 150 -18.52 17.92 -30.57
C PHE A 150 -17.57 17.14 -31.49
N ASP A 151 -17.98 16.92 -32.75
CA ASP A 151 -17.28 16.10 -33.74
C ASP A 151 -16.74 16.91 -34.94
N GLU A 152 -16.75 18.23 -34.88
CA GLU A 152 -16.28 19.11 -35.96
C GLU A 152 -14.83 18.82 -36.35
N GLN A 153 -13.94 18.69 -35.36
CA GLN A 153 -12.54 18.35 -35.59
C GLN A 153 -12.37 16.98 -36.25
N MET A 154 -13.23 16.01 -35.92
CA MET A 154 -13.25 14.69 -36.55
C MET A 154 -13.56 14.82 -38.04
N LYS A 155 -14.63 15.56 -38.37
CA LYS A 155 -15.09 15.78 -39.76
C LYS A 155 -14.01 16.48 -40.58
N GLU A 156 -13.38 17.53 -40.05
CA GLU A 156 -12.32 18.26 -40.75
C GLU A 156 -11.06 17.41 -40.95
N LYS A 157 -10.60 16.69 -39.92
CA LYS A 157 -9.45 15.78 -40.04
C LYS A 157 -9.74 14.62 -40.99
N LEU A 158 -10.97 14.14 -41.02
CA LEU A 158 -11.38 13.09 -41.95
C LEU A 158 -11.35 13.58 -43.41
N LYS A 159 -11.79 14.81 -43.70
CA LYS A 159 -11.66 15.41 -45.05
C LYS A 159 -10.20 15.47 -45.49
N VAL A 160 -9.30 15.88 -44.60
CA VAL A 160 -7.86 15.91 -44.86
C VAL A 160 -7.31 14.49 -45.07
N PHE A 161 -7.73 13.53 -44.25
CA PHE A 161 -7.32 12.13 -44.39
C PHE A 161 -7.73 11.52 -45.73
N VAL A 162 -8.95 11.80 -46.21
CA VAL A 162 -9.38 11.31 -47.54
C VAL A 162 -8.47 11.87 -48.63
N LYS A 163 -8.15 13.16 -48.62
CA LYS A 163 -7.18 13.74 -49.59
C LYS A 163 -5.82 13.04 -49.49
N TYR A 164 -5.35 12.79 -48.28
CA TYR A 164 -4.08 12.11 -48.01
C TYR A 164 -4.08 10.66 -48.55
N LEU A 165 -5.19 9.93 -48.38
CA LEU A 165 -5.39 8.57 -48.87
C LEU A 165 -5.31 8.50 -50.39
N TYR A 166 -5.99 9.39 -51.11
CA TYR A 166 -5.94 9.45 -52.59
C TYR A 166 -4.58 9.89 -53.13
N SER A 167 -3.80 10.63 -52.35
CA SER A 167 -2.41 10.95 -52.71
C SER A 167 -1.43 9.78 -52.52
N GLY A 168 -1.90 8.62 -52.06
CA GLY A 168 -1.08 7.43 -51.82
C GLY A 168 -0.14 7.54 -50.62
N LYS A 169 -0.35 8.52 -49.74
CA LYS A 169 0.57 8.84 -48.64
C LYS A 169 0.23 8.15 -47.32
N PHE A 170 -0.82 7.32 -47.27
CA PHE A 170 -1.20 6.58 -46.05
C PHE A 170 -0.25 5.41 -45.78
N ILE A 171 0.96 5.76 -45.33
CA ILE A 171 2.08 4.85 -45.08
C ILE A 171 2.39 4.78 -43.57
N THR A 172 1.97 5.79 -42.81
CA THR A 172 2.14 5.88 -41.36
C THR A 172 0.79 5.99 -40.64
N LYS A 173 0.80 5.68 -39.34
CA LYS A 173 -0.39 5.79 -38.49
C LYS A 173 -0.90 7.24 -38.46
N ILE A 174 -2.21 7.42 -38.51
CA ILE A 174 -2.85 8.74 -38.45
C ILE A 174 -3.76 8.82 -37.24
N LYS A 175 -3.70 9.97 -36.56
CA LYS A 175 -4.56 10.29 -35.42
C LYS A 175 -5.73 11.16 -35.88
N ILE A 176 -6.95 10.73 -35.58
CA ILE A 176 -8.18 11.50 -35.83
C ILE A 176 -8.90 11.66 -34.48
N PRO A 177 -9.18 12.88 -34.00
CA PRO A 177 -9.98 13.06 -32.79
C PRO A 177 -11.41 12.60 -33.05
N LEU A 178 -11.99 11.79 -32.17
CA LEU A 178 -13.38 11.32 -32.28
C LEU A 178 -14.39 12.27 -31.61
N PHE A 179 -13.93 13.01 -30.60
CA PHE A 179 -14.73 13.92 -29.78
C PHE A 179 -13.82 14.98 -29.17
N SER A 180 -14.32 16.21 -29.03
CA SER A 180 -13.61 17.35 -28.43
C SER A 180 -14.42 17.92 -27.27
N GLY A 181 -14.27 17.33 -26.08
CA GLY A 181 -14.95 17.74 -24.86
C GLY A 181 -14.33 18.96 -24.19
N ILE A 182 -14.85 19.28 -23.00
CA ILE A 182 -14.38 20.41 -22.18
C ILE A 182 -13.36 19.88 -21.18
N LYS A 183 -12.12 20.37 -21.26
CA LYS A 183 -11.05 19.96 -20.35
C LYS A 183 -11.26 20.53 -18.96
N VAL A 184 -10.91 19.75 -17.94
CA VAL A 184 -10.90 20.19 -16.55
C VAL A 184 -9.69 21.12 -16.33
N GLU A 185 -9.87 22.18 -15.55
CA GLU A 185 -8.75 23.01 -15.09
C GLU A 185 -8.41 22.62 -13.66
N VAL A 186 -7.23 22.05 -13.43
CA VAL A 186 -6.78 21.63 -12.09
C VAL A 186 -6.01 22.78 -11.43
N ARG A 187 -6.53 23.34 -10.34
CA ARG A 187 -5.84 24.38 -9.54
C ARG A 187 -4.85 23.79 -8.56
N ARG A 188 -5.17 22.63 -7.99
CA ARG A 188 -4.29 21.87 -7.09
C ARG A 188 -4.35 20.40 -7.50
N SER A 189 -3.21 19.82 -7.88
CA SER A 189 -3.12 18.37 -8.10
C SER A 189 -3.27 17.62 -6.78
N SER A 190 -3.73 16.37 -6.84
CA SER A 190 -3.66 15.49 -5.68
C SER A 190 -2.21 15.25 -5.28
N LYS A 191 -1.99 14.94 -3.99
CA LYS A 191 -0.66 14.60 -3.48
C LYS A 191 -0.77 13.68 -2.28
N LEU A 192 -0.06 12.56 -2.32
CA LEU A 192 0.13 11.68 -1.17
C LEU A 192 1.43 12.06 -0.45
N VAL A 193 1.34 12.40 0.83
CA VAL A 193 2.46 12.83 1.68
C VAL A 193 2.69 11.76 2.75
N MET A 194 3.75 10.98 2.57
CA MET A 194 4.20 9.99 3.55
C MET A 194 5.00 10.68 4.66
N LYS A 195 4.33 11.17 5.70
CA LYS A 195 4.99 11.92 6.79
C LYS A 195 5.93 11.04 7.61
N PHE A 196 5.55 9.80 7.87
CA PHE A 196 6.39 8.87 8.63
C PHE A 196 7.77 8.62 7.97
N MET A 197 7.85 8.67 6.64
CA MET A 197 9.11 8.52 5.88
C MET A 197 10.01 9.76 5.94
N GLN A 198 9.50 10.91 6.38
CA GLN A 198 10.27 12.16 6.50
C GLN A 198 11.00 12.29 7.83
N LYS A 199 10.75 11.37 8.78
CA LYS A 199 11.53 11.30 10.01
C LYS A 199 12.96 10.89 9.68
N GLU A 200 13.95 11.66 10.15
CA GLU A 200 15.34 11.23 10.14
C GLU A 200 15.48 9.99 11.04
N SER A 201 15.63 8.83 10.42
CA SER A 201 15.78 7.55 11.09
C SER A 201 17.06 6.87 10.59
N THR A 202 17.94 6.52 11.52
CA THR A 202 19.09 5.62 11.27
C THR A 202 18.70 4.15 11.41
N HIS A 203 17.42 3.85 11.68
CA HIS A 203 16.92 2.52 12.03
C HIS A 203 16.21 1.86 10.85
N GLN A 204 16.23 0.51 10.81
CA GLN A 204 15.51 -0.26 9.77
C GLN A 204 13.98 -0.17 9.87
N VAL A 205 13.48 0.30 11.01
CA VAL A 205 12.04 0.45 11.30
C VAL A 205 11.76 1.88 11.73
N ILE A 206 10.55 2.37 11.41
CA ILE A 206 10.12 3.74 11.74
C ILE A 206 9.15 3.65 12.91
N GLU A 207 9.55 4.23 14.05
CA GLU A 207 8.72 4.34 15.26
C GLU A 207 7.76 5.53 15.18
N VAL A 208 6.53 5.31 15.63
CA VAL A 208 5.46 6.32 15.66
C VAL A 208 4.70 6.27 16.98
N ASP A 209 4.29 7.44 17.44
CA ASP A 209 3.50 7.58 18.67
C ASP A 209 1.98 7.50 18.39
N ALA A 210 1.20 7.18 19.42
CA ALA A 210 -0.26 7.26 19.33
C ALA A 210 -0.71 8.72 19.09
N GLY A 211 -1.63 8.92 18.15
CA GLY A 211 -2.11 10.24 17.70
C GLY A 211 -1.26 10.88 16.59
N GLU A 212 -0.17 10.23 16.16
CA GLU A 212 0.70 10.78 15.13
C GLU A 212 0.11 10.64 13.71
N VAL A 213 0.23 11.69 12.90
CA VAL A 213 -0.22 11.66 11.49
C VAL A 213 0.83 10.99 10.62
N LEU A 214 0.48 9.84 10.05
CA LEU A 214 1.36 8.99 9.26
C LEU A 214 1.38 9.40 7.78
N ILE A 215 0.19 9.57 7.20
CA ILE A 215 0.01 9.89 5.77
C ILE A 215 -1.08 10.95 5.64
N ASP A 216 -0.84 11.95 4.79
CA ASP A 216 -1.88 12.86 4.31
C ASP A 216 -2.07 12.67 2.81
N PHE A 217 -3.29 12.37 2.38
CA PHE A 217 -3.71 12.49 0.99
C PHE A 217 -4.43 13.83 0.79
N ILE A 218 -3.81 14.73 0.03
CA ILE A 218 -4.36 16.04 -0.34
C ILE A 218 -5.23 15.85 -1.59
N LYS A 219 -6.52 16.18 -1.48
CA LYS A 219 -7.48 16.07 -2.58
C LYS A 219 -7.21 17.15 -3.65
N PRO A 220 -7.46 16.84 -4.94
CA PRO A 220 -7.32 17.83 -5.99
C PRO A 220 -8.42 18.89 -5.87
N VAL A 221 -8.14 20.10 -6.33
CA VAL A 221 -9.13 21.18 -6.43
C VAL A 221 -9.23 21.60 -7.88
N PHE A 222 -10.40 21.45 -8.48
CA PHE A 222 -10.67 21.97 -9.82
C PHE A 222 -11.00 23.47 -9.80
N GLY A 223 -10.42 24.21 -10.73
CA GLY A 223 -10.76 25.60 -11.03
C GLY A 223 -11.97 25.73 -11.94
N LYS A 224 -12.17 24.77 -12.85
CA LYS A 224 -13.35 24.64 -13.73
C LYS A 224 -13.65 23.17 -14.00
N ASN A 225 -14.93 22.80 -13.98
CA ASN A 225 -15.42 21.47 -14.33
C ASN A 225 -15.16 21.14 -15.81
N GLY A 226 -15.13 19.86 -16.17
CA GLY A 226 -15.02 19.39 -17.55
C GLY A 226 -16.27 18.66 -18.05
N PHE A 227 -16.23 18.21 -19.31
CA PHE A 227 -17.27 17.38 -19.93
C PHE A 227 -16.64 16.32 -20.83
N ASN A 228 -16.91 15.05 -20.54
CA ASN A 228 -16.26 13.91 -21.18
C ASN A 228 -17.00 13.44 -22.46
N ALA A 229 -16.36 12.50 -23.17
CA ALA A 229 -16.91 11.88 -24.38
C ALA A 229 -18.10 10.93 -24.16
N PHE A 230 -18.40 10.58 -22.91
CA PHE A 230 -19.48 9.66 -22.53
C PHE A 230 -20.77 10.39 -22.15
N GLY A 231 -20.72 11.72 -22.03
CA GLY A 231 -21.85 12.55 -21.69
C GLY A 231 -21.95 12.94 -20.22
N ASP A 232 -20.87 12.87 -19.45
CA ASP A 232 -20.86 13.27 -18.03
C ASP A 232 -20.00 14.52 -17.78
N ILE A 233 -20.44 15.31 -16.80
CA ILE A 233 -19.62 16.37 -16.18
C ILE A 233 -18.52 15.75 -15.35
N ILE A 234 -17.32 16.33 -15.48
CA ILE A 234 -16.15 15.98 -14.69
C ILE A 234 -15.99 17.03 -13.60
N ASP A 235 -16.27 16.65 -12.36
CA ASP A 235 -16.14 17.48 -11.17
C ASP A 235 -15.30 16.78 -10.07
N ASN A 236 -15.18 17.42 -8.90
CA ASN A 236 -14.42 16.87 -7.75
C ASN A 236 -14.92 15.49 -7.30
N ALA A 237 -16.16 15.09 -7.63
CA ALA A 237 -16.70 13.77 -7.32
C ALA A 237 -16.42 12.72 -8.42
N TYR A 238 -16.17 13.17 -9.66
CA TYR A 238 -15.99 12.30 -10.82
C TYR A 238 -14.64 11.56 -10.85
N LEU A 239 -13.55 12.21 -10.42
CA LEU A 239 -12.25 11.54 -10.33
C LEU A 239 -12.18 10.71 -9.06
N LYS A 240 -12.33 9.38 -9.21
CA LYS A 240 -11.85 8.41 -8.21
C LYS A 240 -10.46 8.86 -7.80
N ASN A 241 -10.22 9.08 -6.51
CA ASN A 241 -8.94 9.49 -5.93
C ASN A 241 -7.85 8.45 -6.24
N ASN A 242 -7.42 8.37 -7.50
CA ASN A 242 -6.57 7.32 -8.05
C ASN A 242 -5.14 7.44 -7.53
N GLU A 243 -4.81 8.54 -6.85
CA GLU A 243 -3.55 8.79 -6.16
C GLU A 243 -3.65 8.65 -4.64
N ASP A 244 -4.83 8.30 -4.11
CA ASP A 244 -4.99 7.93 -2.70
C ASP A 244 -4.32 6.57 -2.42
N LEU A 245 -4.17 6.25 -1.13
CA LEU A 245 -3.52 5.04 -0.66
C LEU A 245 -4.24 3.78 -1.16
N LYS A 246 -3.52 2.93 -1.91
CA LYS A 246 -4.04 1.69 -2.54
C LYS A 246 -3.60 0.41 -1.81
N CYS A 247 -3.61 0.42 -0.49
CA CYS A 247 -3.34 -0.77 0.31
C CYS A 247 -4.44 -0.97 1.35
N TYR A 248 -4.54 -2.18 1.88
CA TYR A 248 -5.37 -2.45 3.04
C TYR A 248 -4.82 -1.68 4.25
N VAL A 249 -5.68 -0.98 4.96
CA VAL A 249 -5.34 -0.24 6.17
C VAL A 249 -6.02 -0.92 7.33
N ASP A 250 -5.23 -1.31 8.33
CA ASP A 250 -5.75 -1.92 9.56
C ASP A 250 -6.45 -0.86 10.42
N ASP A 251 -7.76 -1.02 10.58
CA ASP A 251 -8.62 -0.08 11.32
C ASP A 251 -8.42 -0.14 12.84
N LYS A 252 -7.75 -1.18 13.34
CA LYS A 252 -7.40 -1.33 14.77
C LYS A 252 -6.22 -0.46 15.15
N SER A 253 -5.20 -0.41 14.31
CA SER A 253 -3.99 0.39 14.54
C SER A 253 -4.06 1.79 13.93
N ILE A 254 -4.89 2.04 12.91
CA ILE A 254 -4.95 3.32 12.18
C ILE A 254 -6.36 3.90 12.18
N GLU A 255 -6.45 5.19 12.45
CA GLU A 255 -7.66 6.01 12.28
C GLU A 255 -7.59 6.78 10.96
N ILE A 256 -8.70 6.83 10.24
CA ILE A 256 -8.83 7.60 8.99
C ILE A 256 -9.80 8.75 9.26
N ILE A 257 -9.31 9.98 9.12
CA ILE A 257 -10.11 11.20 9.21
C ILE A 257 -10.13 11.86 7.83
N GLU A 258 -11.31 12.09 7.28
CA GLU A 258 -11.49 12.68 5.94
C GLU A 258 -12.35 13.94 6.03
N ASP A 259 -11.86 15.02 5.44
CA ASP A 259 -12.57 16.28 5.22
C ASP A 259 -12.63 16.60 3.71
N ASP A 260 -13.16 17.76 3.34
CA ASP A 260 -13.30 18.16 1.93
C ASP A 260 -11.95 18.38 1.21
N ASP A 261 -10.89 18.67 1.96
CA ASP A 261 -9.57 19.05 1.44
C ASP A 261 -8.55 17.89 1.46
N LYS A 262 -8.65 17.00 2.44
CA LYS A 262 -7.66 15.94 2.68
C LYS A 262 -8.24 14.72 3.39
N LYS A 263 -7.46 13.66 3.35
CA LYS A 263 -7.66 12.43 4.11
C LYS A 263 -6.38 12.12 4.89
N SER A 264 -6.48 12.06 6.21
CA SER A 264 -5.37 11.84 7.13
C SER A 264 -5.44 10.46 7.75
N TYR A 265 -4.31 9.76 7.77
CA TYR A 265 -4.12 8.46 8.40
C TYR A 265 -3.33 8.66 9.69
N ILE A 266 -3.94 8.36 10.84
CA ILE A 266 -3.42 8.69 12.17
C ILE A 266 -3.21 7.41 12.96
N SER A 267 -2.07 7.29 13.65
CA SER A 267 -1.79 6.13 14.49
C SER A 267 -2.69 6.11 15.72
N LYS A 268 -3.34 4.98 16.02
CA LYS A 268 -4.10 4.77 17.27
C LYS A 268 -3.22 4.27 18.41
N ILE A 269 -2.08 3.66 18.09
CA ILE A 269 -1.19 3.00 19.04
C ILE A 269 0.26 3.44 18.85
N LYS A 270 1.08 3.34 19.89
CA LYS A 270 2.54 3.48 19.77
C LYS A 270 3.13 2.18 19.21
N GLY A 271 4.05 2.28 18.25
CA GLY A 271 4.69 1.10 17.67
C GLY A 271 5.48 1.38 16.40
N TYR A 272 5.67 0.35 15.58
CA TYR A 272 6.43 0.42 14.33
C TYR A 272 5.51 0.40 13.11
N VAL A 273 5.86 1.21 12.13
CA VAL A 273 5.15 1.25 10.85
C VAL A 273 5.49 0.04 10.00
N HIS A 274 4.47 -0.73 9.64
CA HIS A 274 4.53 -1.75 8.61
C HIS A 274 3.81 -1.23 7.37
N PHE A 275 4.57 -0.98 6.30
CA PHE A 275 4.04 -0.43 5.06
C PHE A 275 4.60 -1.18 3.84
N ASP A 276 3.72 -1.86 3.11
CA ASP A 276 4.03 -2.51 1.85
C ASP A 276 2.95 -2.24 0.77
N LYS A 277 3.01 -2.96 -0.36
CA LYS A 277 2.05 -2.75 -1.48
C LYS A 277 0.62 -3.19 -1.13
N GLU A 278 0.46 -4.09 -0.18
CA GLU A 278 -0.79 -4.74 0.17
C GLU A 278 -1.34 -4.26 1.52
N ASN A 279 -0.48 -3.97 2.50
CA ASN A 279 -0.88 -3.72 3.89
C ASN A 279 -0.20 -2.48 4.49
N PHE A 280 -0.95 -1.79 5.34
CA PHE A 280 -0.50 -0.67 6.16
C PHE A 280 -1.08 -0.79 7.57
N TYR A 281 -0.21 -0.97 8.57
CA TYR A 281 -0.58 -1.13 9.98
C TYR A 281 0.55 -0.70 10.91
N ILE A 282 0.23 -0.52 12.20
CA ILE A 282 1.21 -0.36 13.28
C ILE A 282 1.18 -1.62 14.15
N ASP A 283 2.35 -2.12 14.50
CA ASP A 283 2.51 -3.20 15.47
C ASP A 283 3.43 -2.74 16.61
N ASN A 284 3.09 -3.09 17.84
CA ASN A 284 3.93 -2.86 19.01
C ASN A 284 4.92 -4.02 19.26
N LYS A 285 4.85 -5.08 18.44
CA LYS A 285 5.76 -6.23 18.49
C LYS A 285 6.71 -6.22 17.31
N LEU A 286 8.01 -6.18 17.61
CA LEU A 286 9.05 -6.30 16.59
C LEU A 286 9.61 -7.72 16.58
N LYS A 287 9.29 -8.50 15.53
CA LYS A 287 9.87 -9.83 15.30
C LYS A 287 11.01 -9.73 14.29
N MET A 288 12.23 -10.05 14.70
CA MET A 288 13.41 -10.03 13.84
C MET A 288 14.17 -11.36 13.89
N GLN A 289 14.74 -11.76 12.75
CA GLN A 289 15.55 -12.99 12.69
C GLN A 289 16.98 -12.78 13.20
N ARG A 290 17.58 -11.60 12.97
CA ARG A 290 18.96 -11.28 13.36
C ARG A 290 19.16 -9.77 13.53
N LEU A 291 19.95 -9.37 14.53
CA LEU A 291 20.50 -8.02 14.67
C LEU A 291 22.03 -8.04 14.50
N SER A 292 22.58 -7.09 13.76
CA SER A 292 24.04 -6.95 13.54
C SER A 292 24.52 -5.56 13.96
N ARG A 293 25.84 -5.40 14.17
CA ARG A 293 26.52 -4.19 14.66
C ARG A 293 26.19 -2.87 13.93
N VAL A 294 25.58 -2.93 12.75
CA VAL A 294 25.17 -1.74 11.96
C VAL A 294 23.81 -1.19 12.39
N GLN A 295 23.06 -1.90 13.23
CA GLN A 295 21.73 -1.53 13.70
C GLN A 295 21.81 -1.04 15.15
N ASP A 296 22.31 0.17 15.36
CA ASP A 296 22.29 0.80 16.68
C ASP A 296 20.86 1.18 17.07
N SER A 297 20.45 0.73 18.25
CA SER A 297 19.25 1.02 19.04
C SER A 297 17.88 0.85 18.36
N VAL A 298 17.11 -0.14 18.82
CA VAL A 298 15.70 -0.33 18.42
C VAL A 298 14.74 0.58 19.23
N ALA A 299 15.10 1.00 20.45
CA ALA A 299 14.35 2.00 21.21
C ALA A 299 15.27 2.76 22.18
N LYS A 300 14.96 4.04 22.45
CA LYS A 300 15.74 4.93 23.33
C LYS A 300 15.17 5.05 24.75
N GLU A 301 13.94 4.60 25.01
CA GLU A 301 13.24 4.86 26.28
C GLU A 301 12.63 3.60 26.90
N GLU A 302 12.74 3.48 28.22
CA GLU A 302 12.34 2.31 29.01
C GLU A 302 10.81 2.12 29.16
N ASN A 303 9.99 3.02 28.59
CA ASN A 303 8.56 3.15 28.88
C ASN A 303 7.68 3.04 27.62
N ASN A 304 8.01 2.13 26.71
CA ASN A 304 7.45 2.13 25.35
C ASN A 304 6.39 1.04 25.04
N ASN A 305 6.02 0.12 25.94
CA ASN A 305 5.10 -1.00 25.63
C ASN A 305 5.51 -1.81 24.39
N ILE A 306 6.81 -1.82 24.08
CA ILE A 306 7.39 -2.48 22.90
C ILE A 306 7.95 -3.86 23.30
N GLU A 307 7.51 -4.88 22.59
CA GLU A 307 8.03 -6.25 22.72
C GLU A 307 8.96 -6.56 21.54
N VAL A 308 10.23 -6.87 21.82
CA VAL A 308 11.19 -7.29 20.79
C VAL A 308 11.43 -8.79 20.92
N ILE A 309 11.10 -9.53 19.86
CA ILE A 309 11.30 -10.98 19.75
C ILE A 309 12.37 -11.24 18.71
N ILE A 310 13.49 -11.81 19.13
CA ILE A 310 14.58 -12.21 18.25
C ILE A 310 14.63 -13.73 18.22
N SER A 311 14.50 -14.33 17.04
CA SER A 311 14.52 -15.78 16.88
C SER A 311 15.38 -16.22 15.71
N GLN A 312 16.39 -17.04 15.99
CA GLN A 312 17.27 -17.64 14.96
C GLN A 312 17.22 -19.16 15.08
N SER A 313 16.95 -19.84 13.97
CA SER A 313 16.78 -21.30 13.92
C SER A 313 18.09 -22.08 13.82
N ASP A 314 19.19 -21.41 13.50
CA ASP A 314 20.51 -22.02 13.35
C ASP A 314 21.31 -21.93 14.64
N SER A 315 21.62 -23.08 15.25
CA SER A 315 22.35 -23.19 16.52
C SER A 315 23.83 -22.82 16.42
N SER A 316 24.37 -22.69 15.21
CA SER A 316 25.77 -22.33 14.94
C SER A 316 26.03 -20.82 14.86
N LEU A 317 24.98 -20.00 14.82
CA LEU A 317 25.05 -18.56 14.66
C LEU A 317 24.43 -17.83 15.86
N ASP A 318 25.06 -16.74 16.30
CA ASP A 318 24.50 -15.88 17.34
C ASP A 318 23.21 -15.19 16.85
N SER A 319 22.12 -15.32 17.62
CA SER A 319 20.84 -14.66 17.34
C SER A 319 20.94 -13.14 17.51
N LEU A 320 21.80 -12.69 18.43
CA LEU A 320 22.19 -11.30 18.61
C LEU A 320 23.70 -11.16 18.31
N GLY A 321 24.06 -10.42 17.27
CA GLY A 321 25.45 -10.28 16.84
C GLY A 321 26.37 -9.57 17.85
N GLU A 322 27.68 -9.66 17.61
CA GLU A 322 28.69 -8.98 18.43
C GLU A 322 28.47 -7.45 18.45
N GLY A 323 28.53 -6.85 19.64
CA GLY A 323 28.50 -5.39 19.83
C GLY A 323 27.12 -4.74 19.75
N VAL A 324 26.03 -5.51 19.69
CA VAL A 324 24.66 -4.96 19.61
C VAL A 324 24.24 -4.33 20.95
N GLN A 325 23.70 -3.11 20.91
CA GLN A 325 23.05 -2.46 22.04
C GLN A 325 21.53 -2.43 21.83
N LEU A 326 20.78 -2.99 22.77
CA LEU A 326 19.31 -3.08 22.68
C LEU A 326 18.68 -2.64 24.00
N THR A 327 17.78 -1.66 23.92
CA THR A 327 16.94 -1.23 25.05
C THR A 327 15.48 -1.42 24.65
N SER A 328 14.68 -2.08 25.47
CA SER A 328 13.23 -2.24 25.25
C SER A 328 12.54 -2.64 26.56
N GLU A 329 11.22 -2.49 26.68
CA GLU A 329 10.51 -2.92 27.89
C GLU A 329 10.56 -4.44 28.08
N THR A 330 10.24 -5.20 27.03
CA THR A 330 10.34 -6.67 27.03
C THR A 330 11.22 -7.15 25.88
N ILE A 331 12.20 -7.99 26.19
CA ILE A 331 13.13 -8.60 25.24
C ILE A 331 13.07 -10.12 25.38
N ASN A 332 12.76 -10.82 24.28
CA ASN A 332 12.74 -12.27 24.19
C ASN A 332 13.73 -12.76 23.12
N ILE A 333 14.79 -13.46 23.53
CA ILE A 333 15.85 -13.96 22.65
C ILE A 333 15.78 -15.50 22.60
N HIS A 334 15.35 -16.01 21.46
CA HIS A 334 15.37 -17.44 21.12
C HIS A 334 16.70 -17.76 20.43
N GLY A 335 17.76 -17.87 21.24
CA GLY A 335 19.10 -18.30 20.85
C GLY A 335 20.23 -17.53 21.54
N HIS A 336 21.42 -17.49 20.93
CA HIS A 336 22.65 -17.04 21.58
C HIS A 336 22.86 -15.52 21.52
N VAL A 337 23.47 -14.98 22.58
CA VAL A 337 23.84 -13.56 22.69
C VAL A 337 25.35 -13.42 22.50
N GLY A 338 25.74 -12.68 21.45
CA GLY A 338 27.13 -12.51 21.03
C GLY A 338 28.00 -11.68 21.99
N ALA A 339 29.29 -11.57 21.67
CA ALA A 339 30.25 -10.83 22.48
C ALA A 339 29.93 -9.32 22.52
N LYS A 340 30.31 -8.63 23.62
CA LYS A 340 30.19 -7.16 23.77
C LYS A 340 28.79 -6.58 23.54
N SER A 341 27.74 -7.40 23.57
CA SER A 341 26.37 -6.92 23.47
C SER A 341 25.90 -6.33 24.81
N SER A 342 25.11 -5.27 24.77
CA SER A 342 24.47 -4.67 25.94
C SER A 342 22.96 -4.71 25.81
N LEU A 343 22.28 -5.39 26.74
CA LEU A 343 20.83 -5.50 26.75
C LEU A 343 20.26 -4.77 27.97
N LYS A 344 19.28 -3.88 27.77
CA LYS A 344 18.58 -3.15 28.84
C LYS A 344 17.07 -3.34 28.74
N ALA A 345 16.42 -3.87 29.79
CA ALA A 345 14.98 -4.11 29.75
C ALA A 345 14.25 -4.10 31.11
N VAL A 346 12.92 -4.10 31.10
CA VAL A 346 12.14 -4.44 32.29
C VAL A 346 12.08 -5.97 32.44
N ASN A 347 11.71 -6.67 31.37
CA ASN A 347 11.64 -8.13 31.32
C ASN A 347 12.59 -8.68 30.25
N LEU A 348 13.47 -9.60 30.63
CA LEU A 348 14.46 -10.19 29.73
C LEU A 348 14.41 -11.72 29.79
N THR A 349 14.16 -12.35 28.64
CA THR A 349 14.21 -13.80 28.48
C THR A 349 15.26 -14.18 27.44
N ILE A 350 16.18 -15.07 27.80
CA ILE A 350 17.22 -15.60 26.91
C ILE A 350 17.18 -17.13 26.96
N GLU A 351 16.72 -17.76 25.89
CA GLU A 351 16.62 -19.22 25.80
C GLU A 351 17.94 -19.90 25.40
N GLY A 352 18.88 -19.15 24.82
CA GLY A 352 20.21 -19.67 24.48
C GLY A 352 21.26 -19.34 25.54
N ALA A 353 22.51 -19.20 25.10
CA ALA A 353 23.64 -18.84 25.95
C ALA A 353 24.12 -17.41 25.74
N THR A 354 24.54 -16.79 26.83
CA THR A 354 25.23 -15.49 26.80
C THR A 354 26.73 -15.66 26.58
N HIS A 355 27.36 -14.75 25.85
CA HIS A 355 28.81 -14.67 25.76
C HIS A 355 29.42 -14.05 27.02
N LYS A 356 30.67 -14.41 27.35
CA LYS A 356 31.39 -13.92 28.55
C LYS A 356 31.56 -12.40 28.63
N ASP A 357 31.61 -11.74 27.46
CA ASP A 357 31.83 -10.30 27.35
C ASP A 357 30.51 -9.51 27.18
N SER A 358 29.36 -10.18 27.34
CA SER A 358 28.04 -9.54 27.22
C SER A 358 27.57 -8.95 28.56
N ILE A 359 26.82 -7.85 28.50
CA ILE A 359 26.25 -7.18 29.66
C ILE A 359 24.72 -7.16 29.54
N GLN A 360 24.02 -7.50 30.61
CA GLN A 360 22.57 -7.47 30.70
C GLN A 360 22.14 -6.68 31.93
N GLU A 361 21.23 -5.73 31.76
CA GLU A 361 20.62 -4.94 32.82
C GLU A 361 19.10 -5.01 32.71
N ALA A 362 18.41 -5.67 33.64
CA ALA A 362 16.94 -5.70 33.61
C ALA A 362 16.27 -5.88 34.98
N LYS A 363 14.96 -5.61 35.13
CA LYS A 363 14.29 -5.85 36.42
C LYS A 363 14.07 -7.34 36.68
N PHE A 364 13.49 -8.05 35.71
CA PHE A 364 13.18 -9.48 35.80
C PHE A 364 13.85 -10.25 34.66
N VAL A 365 14.61 -11.30 35.00
CA VAL A 365 15.48 -11.97 34.04
C VAL A 365 15.31 -13.49 34.12
N THR A 366 15.13 -14.14 32.97
CA THR A 366 15.18 -15.60 32.82
C THR A 366 16.22 -15.97 31.76
N ILE A 367 17.26 -16.73 32.13
CA ILE A 367 18.34 -17.13 31.21
C ILE A 367 18.52 -18.65 31.26
N ASN A 368 18.67 -19.28 30.09
CA ASN A 368 19.01 -20.69 30.02
C ASN A 368 20.48 -20.95 30.40
N ARG A 369 21.44 -20.32 29.70
CA ARG A 369 22.88 -20.48 30.02
C ARG A 369 23.62 -19.14 30.16
N HIS A 370 24.14 -18.85 31.34
CA HIS A 370 24.75 -17.55 31.64
C HIS A 370 26.28 -17.61 31.80
N LYS A 371 27.02 -16.81 31.00
CA LYS A 371 28.49 -16.66 31.05
C LYS A 371 28.96 -15.21 31.20
N GLY A 372 28.07 -14.23 30.94
CA GLY A 372 28.39 -12.80 30.91
C GLY A 372 28.23 -12.10 32.26
N LYS A 373 27.88 -10.81 32.22
CA LYS A 373 27.57 -9.99 33.39
C LYS A 373 26.09 -9.64 33.43
N LEU A 374 25.43 -9.94 34.53
CA LEU A 374 24.01 -9.68 34.74
C LEU A 374 23.79 -8.74 35.95
N ARG A 375 22.97 -7.71 35.76
CA ARG A 375 22.45 -6.85 36.82
C ARG A 375 20.93 -6.84 36.80
N CYS A 376 20.29 -7.22 37.91
CA CYS A 376 18.83 -7.25 37.95
C CYS A 376 18.21 -7.19 39.34
N HIS A 377 16.89 -7.11 39.44
CA HIS A 377 16.20 -7.29 40.72
C HIS A 377 15.98 -8.78 41.01
N SER A 378 15.46 -9.54 40.04
CA SER A 378 15.23 -10.98 40.17
C SER A 378 15.76 -11.75 38.95
N ALA A 379 16.54 -12.80 39.19
CA ALA A 379 17.10 -13.67 38.17
C ALA A 379 16.69 -15.14 38.37
N ARG A 380 16.25 -15.79 37.29
CA ARG A 380 16.15 -17.25 37.17
C ARG A 380 17.11 -17.75 36.10
N ILE A 381 18.04 -18.63 36.48
CA ILE A 381 19.09 -19.14 35.60
C ILE A 381 19.06 -20.66 35.60
N LYS A 382 18.91 -21.31 34.45
CA LYS A 382 18.95 -22.78 34.39
C LYS A 382 20.37 -23.34 34.57
N LEU A 383 21.36 -22.71 33.91
CA LEU A 383 22.77 -23.10 33.97
C LEU A 383 23.68 -21.88 34.09
N LEU A 384 24.39 -21.75 35.22
CA LEU A 384 25.45 -20.77 35.41
C LEU A 384 26.80 -21.37 35.01
N GLU A 385 27.47 -20.77 34.02
CA GLU A 385 28.74 -21.25 33.44
C GLU A 385 29.77 -20.11 33.39
N GLY A 386 30.31 -19.73 34.56
CA GLY A 386 31.39 -18.75 34.69
C GLY A 386 30.94 -17.28 34.65
N GLY A 387 29.63 -17.01 34.61
CA GLY A 387 29.07 -15.66 34.63
C GLY A 387 29.12 -14.97 36.00
N GLU A 388 28.90 -13.66 35.97
CA GLU A 388 28.86 -12.77 37.13
C GLU A 388 27.45 -12.17 37.28
N VAL A 389 26.79 -12.43 38.41
CA VAL A 389 25.40 -12.00 38.65
C VAL A 389 25.33 -11.06 39.84
N HIS A 390 24.69 -9.91 39.66
CA HIS A 390 24.37 -8.93 40.70
C HIS A 390 22.85 -8.77 40.78
N ALA A 391 22.22 -9.24 41.85
CA ALA A 391 20.76 -9.10 41.97
C ALA A 391 20.23 -9.00 43.41
N THR A 392 18.94 -8.72 43.58
CA THR A 392 18.29 -8.88 44.90
C THR A 392 18.01 -10.35 45.18
N ASN A 393 17.36 -11.04 44.23
CA ASN A 393 16.99 -12.45 44.34
C ASN A 393 17.54 -13.26 43.17
N VAL A 394 18.17 -14.40 43.44
CA VAL A 394 18.75 -15.28 42.42
C VAL A 394 18.31 -16.73 42.65
N GLU A 395 17.73 -17.33 41.62
CA GLU A 395 17.41 -18.76 41.54
C GLU A 395 18.24 -19.41 40.42
N ILE A 396 19.09 -20.38 40.78
CA ILE A 396 19.92 -21.12 39.83
C ILE A 396 19.56 -22.60 39.90
N GLU A 397 19.19 -23.23 38.78
CA GLU A 397 18.91 -24.67 38.77
C GLU A 397 20.21 -25.49 38.86
N ASN A 398 21.20 -25.19 38.01
CA ASN A 398 22.49 -25.87 37.96
C ASN A 398 23.65 -24.88 37.81
N SER A 399 24.77 -25.15 38.48
CA SER A 399 25.99 -24.33 38.41
C SER A 399 27.23 -25.15 38.06
N LEU A 400 27.95 -24.73 37.02
CA LEU A 400 29.29 -25.23 36.65
C LEU A 400 30.43 -24.33 37.16
N GLY A 401 30.09 -23.17 37.73
CA GLY A 401 31.02 -22.16 38.21
C GLY A 401 30.49 -20.74 37.96
N GLY A 402 31.10 -19.74 38.60
CA GLY A 402 30.71 -18.32 38.44
C GLY A 402 30.73 -17.55 39.75
N VAL A 403 30.27 -16.30 39.70
CA VAL A 403 30.23 -15.41 40.86
C VAL A 403 28.85 -14.78 40.99
N VAL A 404 28.26 -14.86 42.18
CA VAL A 404 26.93 -14.33 42.48
C VAL A 404 27.01 -13.40 43.68
N TYR A 405 26.51 -12.18 43.50
CA TYR A 405 26.32 -11.18 44.55
C TYR A 405 24.82 -10.89 44.66
N ALA A 406 24.18 -11.29 45.76
CA ALA A 406 22.75 -11.04 45.94
C ALA A 406 22.29 -10.95 47.39
N GLU A 407 21.02 -10.59 47.62
CA GLU A 407 20.46 -10.66 48.98
C GLU A 407 20.05 -12.09 49.33
N ASN A 408 19.30 -12.74 48.44
CA ASN A 408 18.83 -14.10 48.59
C ASN A 408 19.25 -14.95 47.39
N VAL A 409 19.87 -16.10 47.66
CA VAL A 409 20.34 -17.03 46.63
C VAL A 409 19.82 -18.44 46.88
N THR A 410 19.18 -19.02 45.87
CA THR A 410 18.76 -20.43 45.87
C THR A 410 19.44 -21.16 44.73
N VAL A 411 20.10 -22.28 45.01
CA VAL A 411 20.77 -23.12 44.01
C VAL A 411 20.29 -24.57 44.12
N GLY A 412 19.91 -25.16 42.99
CA GLY A 412 19.57 -26.59 42.91
C GLY A 412 20.83 -27.45 43.06
N HIS A 413 21.66 -27.47 42.02
CA HIS A 413 22.87 -28.29 41.98
C HIS A 413 24.13 -27.47 41.76
N VAL A 414 25.08 -27.57 42.68
CA VAL A 414 26.40 -26.93 42.60
C VAL A 414 27.47 -27.96 42.24
N LYS A 415 28.22 -27.71 41.16
CA LYS A 415 29.44 -28.46 40.83
C LYS A 415 30.67 -27.80 41.46
N SER A 416 31.54 -27.17 40.68
CA SER A 416 32.81 -26.62 41.17
C SER A 416 32.94 -25.12 40.90
N ASN A 417 33.85 -24.45 41.60
CA ASN A 417 34.24 -23.05 41.36
C ASN A 417 33.10 -22.02 41.41
N LEU A 418 32.05 -22.28 42.19
CA LEU A 418 30.98 -21.30 42.42
C LEU A 418 31.30 -20.44 43.65
N LYS A 419 31.28 -19.11 43.47
CA LYS A 419 31.44 -18.14 44.56
C LYS A 419 30.13 -17.39 44.78
N ILE A 420 29.52 -17.54 45.95
CA ILE A 420 28.28 -16.86 46.32
C ILE A 420 28.56 -15.93 47.50
N TYR A 421 28.20 -14.66 47.33
CA TYR A 421 28.20 -13.64 48.35
C TYR A 421 26.76 -13.17 48.56
N ALA A 422 26.18 -13.53 49.70
CA ALA A 422 24.82 -13.18 50.07
C ALA A 422 24.76 -12.23 51.28
N SER A 423 23.76 -11.37 51.38
CA SER A 423 23.54 -10.56 52.59
C SER A 423 22.57 -11.21 53.57
N ASN A 424 21.61 -12.01 53.08
CA ASN A 424 20.54 -12.56 53.90
C ASN A 424 20.56 -14.10 53.91
N SER A 425 20.41 -14.75 52.75
CA SER A 425 20.26 -16.21 52.71
C SER A 425 20.90 -16.90 51.50
N ILE A 426 21.43 -18.11 51.73
CA ILE A 426 21.92 -19.04 50.70
C ILE A 426 21.26 -20.40 50.96
N ASN A 427 20.49 -20.91 50.01
CA ASN A 427 19.86 -22.23 50.06
C ASN A 427 20.38 -23.11 48.92
N ILE A 428 20.93 -24.28 49.24
CA ILE A 428 21.52 -25.20 48.26
C ILE A 428 20.92 -26.59 48.45
N LYS A 429 20.40 -27.21 47.38
CA LYS A 429 19.83 -28.57 47.47
C LYS A 429 20.89 -29.67 47.39
N LEU A 430 21.87 -29.54 46.48
CA LEU A 430 22.90 -30.54 46.24
C LEU A 430 24.24 -29.88 45.87
N VAL A 431 25.33 -30.33 46.50
CA VAL A 431 26.70 -29.96 46.15
C VAL A 431 27.46 -31.23 45.78
N SER A 432 28.11 -31.25 44.61
CA SER A 432 28.84 -32.43 44.13
C SER A 432 30.22 -32.15 43.53
N GLY A 433 30.73 -30.92 43.62
CA GLY A 433 32.08 -30.57 43.14
C GLY A 433 32.87 -29.79 44.19
N GLU A 434 34.01 -29.27 43.76
CA GLU A 434 35.09 -28.78 44.62
C GLU A 434 35.32 -27.26 44.44
N ASP A 435 36.04 -26.63 45.37
CA ASP A 435 36.39 -25.20 45.33
C ASP A 435 35.21 -24.22 45.27
N ASN A 436 34.11 -24.57 45.93
CA ASN A 436 32.97 -23.66 46.11
C ASN A 436 33.13 -22.79 47.35
N LEU A 437 32.77 -21.50 47.23
CA LEU A 437 32.81 -20.53 48.31
C LEU A 437 31.41 -19.97 48.56
N PHE A 438 30.90 -20.14 49.77
CA PHE A 438 29.64 -19.57 50.20
C PHE A 438 29.90 -18.62 51.36
N LYS A 439 29.61 -17.33 51.18
CA LYS A 439 29.87 -16.30 52.17
C LYS A 439 28.61 -15.46 52.39
N ILE A 440 28.18 -15.37 53.64
CA ILE A 440 27.12 -14.43 54.03
C ILE A 440 27.80 -13.21 54.65
N ASN A 441 27.87 -12.12 53.89
CA ASN A 441 28.46 -10.86 54.34
C ASN A 441 27.96 -9.70 53.47
N TYR A 442 27.22 -8.78 54.09
CA TYR A 442 26.69 -7.60 53.40
C TYR A 442 27.79 -6.67 52.85
N LYS A 443 29.00 -6.66 53.43
CA LYS A 443 30.12 -5.80 53.00
C LYS A 443 30.72 -6.23 51.66
N ASP A 444 30.60 -7.50 51.31
CA ASP A 444 31.18 -8.05 50.09
C ASP A 444 30.23 -7.92 48.88
N ILE A 445 29.04 -7.33 49.07
CA ILE A 445 28.08 -7.06 48.00
C ILE A 445 28.28 -5.61 47.53
N PRO A 446 28.77 -5.39 46.29
CA PRO A 446 29.13 -4.05 45.81
C PRO A 446 27.97 -3.05 45.84
N THR A 447 26.75 -3.50 45.54
CA THR A 447 25.54 -2.66 45.54
C THR A 447 25.16 -2.18 46.95
N LEU A 448 25.28 -3.04 47.96
CA LEU A 448 24.97 -2.70 49.35
C LEU A 448 26.08 -1.86 50.00
N ASN A 449 27.34 -2.12 49.66
CA ASN A 449 28.46 -1.31 50.14
C ASN A 449 28.36 0.14 49.62
N SER A 450 27.97 0.32 48.35
CA SER A 450 27.73 1.66 47.78
C SER A 450 26.60 2.39 48.51
N LYS A 451 25.50 1.70 48.85
CA LYS A 451 24.38 2.27 49.61
C LYS A 451 24.75 2.59 51.06
N TYR A 452 25.54 1.72 51.71
CA TYR A 452 26.04 1.93 53.06
C TYR A 452 26.98 3.15 53.13
N ASN A 453 27.90 3.30 52.17
CA ASN A 453 28.80 4.45 52.11
C ASN A 453 28.03 5.76 51.89
N PHE A 454 27.01 5.75 51.02
CA PHE A 454 26.15 6.92 50.81
C PHE A 454 25.40 7.33 52.10
N ILE A 455 24.78 6.37 52.78
CA ILE A 455 24.09 6.63 54.05
C ILE A 455 25.07 7.09 55.14
N THR A 456 26.27 6.51 55.19
CA THR A 456 27.31 6.90 56.16
C THR A 456 27.77 8.34 55.91
N GLN A 457 27.92 8.72 54.64
CA GLN A 457 28.26 10.08 54.23
C GLN A 457 27.14 11.08 54.57
N GLU A 458 25.86 10.73 54.35
CA GLU A 458 24.72 11.54 54.79
C GLU A 458 24.65 11.70 56.33
N ILE A 459 25.06 10.69 57.08
CA ILE A 459 25.13 10.76 58.55
C ILE A 459 26.32 11.62 59.02
N GLU A 460 27.44 11.61 58.31
CA GLU A 460 28.60 12.47 58.60
C GLU A 460 28.36 13.94 58.24
N ASP A 461 27.49 14.21 57.27
CA ASP A 461 27.10 15.56 56.83
C ASP A 461 25.99 16.21 57.71
N LEU A 462 25.40 15.45 58.64
CA LEU A 462 24.42 15.89 59.66
C LEU A 462 25.11 16.26 60.98
#